data_AF-L0D5V3-F1
#
_entry.id   AF-L0D5V3-F1
#
_cell.length_a   1.000
_cell.length_b   1.000
_cell.length_c   1.000
_cell.angle_alpha   90.00
_cell.angle_beta   90.00
_cell.angle_gamma   90.00
#
_symmetry.space_group_name_H-M   'P 1'
#
loop_
_entity.id
_entity.type
_entity.pdbx_description
1 polymer ?
#
loop_
_entity_poly.entity_id
_entity_poly.type
_entity_poly.pdbx_seq_one_letter_code
_entity_poly.pdbx_strand_id
1 'polypeptide(L)'
;MNLPDGRRLVVHDLILPEVTGGRLVLWWRGDCRDGFQEWERIGTAANARVETEQGLCSITASSFQARQRLRGAIGRVVHHLVGTRSEKDWTLPNGKSATPVGGRRADLRLAWPEAESTPLDEARIKARWPGDREIRSLGPNLYLVSGLEPEQPPHEATFAEKPFQESELAITERALSTAIQSGDRRRIIIALSDLGLVLLYTGDTQRSAKVLSEALLEADRIGDLALHADVANNLAHTELYLGQPKTALDRLEPIVKYARSVGDHPAEKLALDRMARSLLELGDREGGLSCLRDAWILAAKVGDRRHEADLLWLGAIHLADAGRREEAVAAAGTAVDRLRHLHHPAAEWYAQHLESYRAGLAKITPDTFGPRWSPLGGKVDVSAEGPHSERTARPDSVATAGPLRMAVNAAKSMASFMASGFKTSSPQVYRNRLAVCTTCDQHTGTRCRVCGCITAAKAWLQHERCPFDKW
;
A
#
# COMPACT_ATOMS: atom_id res chain seq x y z
N MET A 1 20.66 -22.91 -13.38
CA MET A 1 20.38 -21.71 -12.57
C MET A 1 21.69 -21.01 -12.29
N ASN A 2 21.69 -19.68 -12.19
CA ASN A 2 22.89 -18.92 -11.92
C ASN A 2 22.86 -18.32 -10.51
N LEU A 3 24.02 -18.20 -9.90
CA LEU A 3 24.25 -17.35 -8.73
C LEU A 3 23.92 -15.88 -9.09
N PRO A 4 23.69 -15.01 -8.09
CA PRO A 4 23.43 -13.59 -8.33
C PRO A 4 24.51 -12.86 -9.15
N ASP A 5 25.72 -13.41 -9.21
CA ASP A 5 26.86 -12.92 -10.01
C ASP A 5 26.91 -13.52 -11.44
N GLY A 6 25.90 -14.29 -11.84
CA GLY A 6 25.78 -14.88 -13.18
C GLY A 6 26.45 -16.25 -13.35
N ARG A 7 27.19 -16.76 -12.36
CA ARG A 7 27.87 -18.07 -12.47
C ARG A 7 26.92 -19.25 -12.35
N ARG A 8 27.22 -20.36 -13.02
CA ARG A 8 26.39 -21.57 -12.96
C ARG A 8 26.43 -22.17 -11.56
N LEU A 9 25.26 -22.34 -10.97
CA LEU A 9 25.12 -22.92 -9.65
C LEU A 9 25.22 -24.45 -9.70
N VAL A 10 26.12 -25.04 -8.89
CA VAL A 10 26.21 -26.47 -8.61
C VAL A 10 25.76 -26.73 -7.17
N VAL A 11 24.72 -27.53 -7.00
CA VAL A 11 24.13 -27.89 -5.70
C VAL A 11 24.14 -29.40 -5.49
N HIS A 12 24.07 -29.84 -4.24
CA HIS A 12 23.90 -31.26 -3.89
C HIS A 12 22.55 -31.81 -4.39
N ASP A 13 22.48 -33.13 -4.59
CA ASP A 13 21.29 -33.84 -5.11
C ASP A 13 20.03 -33.69 -4.22
N LEU A 14 20.22 -33.31 -2.95
CA LEU A 14 19.15 -33.04 -1.99
C LEU A 14 18.51 -31.66 -2.16
N ILE A 15 18.99 -30.84 -3.10
CA ILE A 15 18.50 -29.49 -3.34
C ILE A 15 17.75 -29.40 -4.66
N LEU A 16 16.52 -28.88 -4.62
CA LEU A 16 15.77 -28.51 -5.82
C LEU A 16 15.84 -26.99 -6.06
N PRO A 17 16.47 -26.52 -7.14
CA PRO A 17 16.47 -25.10 -7.49
C PRO A 17 15.11 -24.65 -8.07
N GLU A 18 14.58 -23.52 -7.61
CA GLU A 18 13.34 -22.90 -8.12
C GLU A 18 13.65 -21.71 -9.04
N VAL A 19 13.28 -21.81 -10.32
CA VAL A 19 13.53 -20.75 -11.32
C VAL A 19 12.63 -19.56 -11.03
N THR A 20 13.19 -18.51 -10.45
CA THR A 20 12.52 -17.21 -10.24
C THR A 20 13.30 -16.13 -10.99
N GLY A 21 12.61 -15.21 -11.68
CA GLY A 21 13.19 -14.22 -12.60
C GLY A 21 14.06 -13.15 -11.92
N GLY A 22 15.18 -13.57 -11.31
CA GLY A 22 16.19 -12.71 -10.69
C GLY A 22 16.55 -13.05 -9.23
N ARG A 23 15.95 -14.07 -8.61
CA ARG A 23 16.31 -14.49 -7.23
C ARG A 23 16.76 -15.94 -7.19
N LEU A 24 17.73 -16.21 -6.31
CA LEU A 24 18.17 -17.57 -6.03
C LEU A 24 17.26 -18.15 -4.94
N VAL A 25 16.54 -19.22 -5.30
CA VAL A 25 15.66 -19.96 -4.40
C VAL A 25 15.99 -21.45 -4.49
N LEU A 26 16.27 -22.05 -3.34
CA LEU A 26 16.70 -23.42 -3.17
C LEU A 26 15.76 -24.14 -2.21
N TRP A 27 15.36 -25.36 -2.54
CA TRP A 27 14.58 -26.22 -1.66
C TRP A 27 15.44 -27.35 -1.17
N TRP A 28 15.83 -27.29 0.09
CA TRP A 28 16.58 -28.35 0.75
C TRP A 28 15.63 -29.44 1.22
N ARG A 29 15.93 -30.68 0.88
CA ARG A 29 15.19 -31.86 1.33
C ARG A 29 15.71 -32.31 2.70
N GLY A 30 14.90 -32.14 3.74
CA GLY A 30 15.20 -32.58 5.11
C GLY A 30 14.87 -34.05 5.38
N ASP A 31 14.79 -34.41 6.65
CA ASP A 31 14.41 -35.76 7.08
C ASP A 31 12.94 -36.07 6.77
N CYS A 32 12.61 -37.36 6.72
CA CYS A 32 11.24 -37.83 6.74
C CYS A 32 10.81 -38.09 8.19
N ARG A 33 9.74 -37.44 8.65
CA ARG A 33 9.17 -37.61 10.00
C ARG A 33 7.65 -37.72 9.92
N ASP A 34 7.07 -38.65 10.65
CA ASP A 34 5.60 -38.82 10.79
C ASP A 34 4.82 -38.93 9.45
N GLY A 35 5.43 -39.54 8.43
CA GLY A 35 4.83 -39.66 7.09
C GLY A 35 4.87 -38.36 6.27
N PHE A 36 5.66 -37.38 6.69
CA PHE A 36 5.95 -36.16 5.95
C PHE A 36 7.43 -36.07 5.59
N GLN A 37 7.69 -35.63 4.35
CA GLN A 37 8.98 -35.15 3.92
C GLN A 37 9.10 -33.68 4.32
N GLU A 38 10.09 -33.35 5.14
CA GLU A 38 10.39 -31.97 5.48
C GLU A 38 11.21 -31.29 4.38
N TRP A 39 10.93 -30.01 4.15
CA TRP A 39 11.55 -29.16 3.16
C TRP A 39 11.91 -27.82 3.79
N GLU A 40 13.07 -27.30 3.46
CA GLU A 40 13.46 -25.93 3.80
C GLU A 40 13.62 -25.12 2.52
N ARG A 41 12.77 -24.11 2.34
CA ARG A 41 12.85 -23.17 1.22
C ARG A 41 13.77 -22.03 1.61
N ILE A 42 14.97 -21.99 1.05
CA ILE A 42 16.00 -20.97 1.25
C ILE A 42 15.94 -20.00 0.07
N GLY A 43 15.78 -18.71 0.32
CA GLY A 43 15.76 -17.69 -0.73
C GLY A 43 16.61 -16.48 -0.36
N THR A 44 17.28 -15.89 -1.34
CA THR A 44 17.98 -14.61 -1.15
C THR A 44 17.01 -13.52 -0.73
N ALA A 45 17.40 -12.67 0.21
CA ALA A 45 16.58 -11.56 0.66
C ALA A 45 16.37 -10.55 -0.47
N ALA A 46 15.19 -9.91 -0.47
CA ALA A 46 14.86 -8.88 -1.44
C ALA A 46 15.87 -7.72 -1.33
N ASN A 47 16.46 -7.31 -2.46
CA ASN A 47 17.44 -6.21 -2.55
C ASN A 47 18.76 -6.44 -1.80
N ALA A 48 19.03 -7.66 -1.33
CA ALA A 48 20.33 -7.99 -0.76
C ALA A 48 21.41 -7.86 -1.84
N ARG A 49 22.51 -7.19 -1.50
CA ARG A 49 23.69 -7.07 -2.36
C ARG A 49 24.65 -8.21 -2.06
N VAL A 50 25.40 -8.63 -3.07
CA VAL A 50 26.53 -9.54 -2.86
C VAL A 50 27.64 -8.72 -2.22
N GLU A 51 28.07 -9.13 -1.04
CA GLU A 51 29.26 -8.59 -0.37
C GLU A 51 30.44 -9.50 -0.67
N THR A 52 31.56 -8.91 -1.07
CA THR A 52 32.80 -9.65 -1.35
C THR A 52 33.88 -9.18 -0.41
N GLU A 53 34.41 -10.09 0.39
CA GLU A 53 35.49 -9.80 1.33
C GLU A 53 36.45 -10.98 1.40
N GLN A 54 37.76 -10.72 1.30
CA GLN A 54 38.81 -11.75 1.38
C GLN A 54 38.60 -12.94 0.41
N GLY A 55 38.10 -12.67 -0.80
CA GLY A 55 37.85 -13.71 -1.81
C GLY A 55 36.63 -14.59 -1.53
N LEU A 56 35.74 -14.17 -0.63
CA LEU A 56 34.47 -14.82 -0.31
C LEU A 56 33.31 -13.87 -0.63
N CYS A 57 32.40 -14.32 -1.49
CA CYS A 57 31.13 -13.65 -1.76
C CYS A 57 30.07 -14.14 -0.78
N SER A 58 29.22 -13.23 -0.29
CA SER A 58 28.07 -13.57 0.55
C SER A 58 26.85 -12.73 0.26
N ILE A 59 25.66 -13.26 0.52
CA ILE A 59 24.39 -12.53 0.39
C ILE A 59 23.42 -12.96 1.49
N THR A 60 22.66 -12.00 2.02
CA THR A 60 21.61 -12.26 2.99
C THR A 60 20.52 -13.16 2.41
N ALA A 61 20.14 -14.17 3.18
CA ALA A 61 19.14 -15.15 2.84
C ALA A 61 18.08 -15.27 3.94
N SER A 62 16.97 -15.91 3.61
CA SER A 62 15.95 -16.28 4.58
C SER A 62 15.40 -17.65 4.24
N SER A 63 14.96 -18.40 5.25
CA SER A 63 14.37 -19.70 5.06
C SER A 63 12.98 -19.83 5.67
N PHE A 64 12.22 -20.76 5.10
CA PHE A 64 10.91 -21.18 5.58
C PHE A 64 10.84 -22.70 5.55
N GLN A 65 10.31 -23.28 6.61
CA GLN A 65 10.04 -24.71 6.66
C GLN A 65 8.73 -25.02 5.93
N ALA A 66 8.68 -26.18 5.31
CA ALA A 66 7.51 -26.72 4.64
C ALA A 66 7.47 -28.23 4.79
N ARG A 67 6.27 -28.81 4.77
CA ARG A 67 6.07 -30.26 4.88
C ARG A 67 5.29 -30.77 3.68
N GLN A 68 5.77 -31.87 3.12
CA GLN A 68 5.11 -32.59 2.04
C GLN A 68 4.64 -33.94 2.56
N ARG A 69 3.36 -34.26 2.40
CA ARG A 69 2.84 -35.58 2.80
C ARG A 69 3.36 -36.68 1.87
N LEU A 70 4.00 -37.71 2.44
CA LEU A 70 4.41 -38.91 1.72
C LEU A 70 3.24 -39.90 1.70
N ARG A 71 2.78 -40.28 0.51
CA ARG A 71 1.69 -41.25 0.37
C ARG A 71 2.19 -42.64 0.78
N GLY A 72 1.52 -43.28 1.75
CA GLY A 72 1.71 -44.71 2.05
C GLY A 72 1.18 -45.60 0.92
N ALA A 73 1.77 -46.80 0.78
CA ALA A 73 1.53 -47.73 -0.33
C ALA A 73 0.08 -48.25 -0.48
N ILE A 74 -0.82 -47.94 0.45
CA ILE A 74 -2.21 -48.45 0.49
C ILE A 74 -3.23 -47.42 -0.05
N GLY A 75 -2.82 -46.18 -0.34
CA GLY A 75 -3.72 -45.10 -0.77
C GLY A 75 -3.99 -44.97 -2.28
N ARG A 76 -3.81 -46.03 -3.09
CA ARG A 76 -4.01 -45.94 -4.56
C ARG A 76 -5.46 -46.04 -5.03
N VAL A 77 -6.42 -46.39 -4.16
CA VAL A 77 -7.80 -46.72 -4.58
C VAL A 77 -8.83 -45.62 -4.28
N VAL A 78 -8.49 -44.52 -3.59
CA VAL A 78 -9.44 -43.43 -3.31
C VAL A 78 -8.93 -42.12 -3.91
N HIS A 79 -9.04 -41.98 -5.23
CA HIS A 79 -8.65 -40.74 -5.94
C HIS A 79 -9.78 -40.17 -6.81
N HIS A 80 -11.03 -40.49 -6.52
CA HIS A 80 -12.16 -39.81 -7.14
C HIS A 80 -13.03 -38.99 -6.20
N LEU A 81 -12.80 -39.07 -4.88
CA LEU A 81 -13.55 -38.32 -3.89
C LEU A 81 -12.58 -37.84 -2.80
N VAL A 82 -12.44 -36.52 -2.69
CA VAL A 82 -11.70 -35.75 -1.68
C VAL A 82 -10.19 -35.58 -1.91
N GLY A 83 -9.85 -34.41 -2.44
CA GLY A 83 -8.48 -33.88 -2.52
C GLY A 83 -8.51 -32.36 -2.70
N THR A 84 -9.09 -31.65 -1.74
CA THR A 84 -9.08 -30.18 -1.70
C THR A 84 -7.65 -29.69 -1.52
N ARG A 85 -7.04 -29.22 -2.60
CA ARG A 85 -5.85 -28.36 -2.56
C ARG A 85 -6.26 -27.07 -1.85
N SER A 86 -5.60 -26.68 -0.76
CA SER A 86 -5.90 -25.39 -0.13
C SER A 86 -5.15 -24.28 -0.86
N GLU A 87 -5.71 -23.06 -0.93
CA GLU A 87 -5.06 -21.90 -1.55
C GLU A 87 -3.71 -21.50 -0.89
N LYS A 88 -3.34 -22.13 0.23
CA LYS A 88 -2.12 -21.85 1.01
C LYS A 88 -0.94 -22.80 0.72
N ASP A 89 -1.11 -23.80 -0.16
CA ASP A 89 -0.06 -24.79 -0.44
C ASP A 89 0.97 -24.29 -1.47
N TRP A 90 2.26 -24.48 -1.17
CA TRP A 90 3.36 -24.18 -2.09
C TRP A 90 3.55 -25.31 -3.10
N THR A 91 4.00 -24.95 -4.30
CA THR A 91 4.34 -25.92 -5.36
C THR A 91 5.86 -26.08 -5.41
N LEU A 92 6.35 -27.29 -5.13
CA LEU A 92 7.76 -27.65 -5.23
C LEU A 92 8.22 -27.68 -6.70
N PRO A 93 9.53 -27.52 -6.98
CA PRO A 93 10.06 -27.59 -8.36
C PRO A 93 9.77 -28.92 -9.08
N ASN A 94 9.52 -30.00 -8.33
CA ASN A 94 9.14 -31.31 -8.87
C ASN A 94 7.62 -31.45 -9.14
N GLY A 95 6.86 -30.35 -9.07
CA GLY A 95 5.42 -30.29 -9.31
C GLY A 95 4.54 -30.79 -8.16
N LYS A 96 5.12 -31.26 -7.05
CA LYS A 96 4.36 -31.75 -5.89
C LYS A 96 4.03 -30.58 -4.93
N SER A 97 3.02 -30.75 -4.09
CA SER A 97 2.61 -29.72 -3.11
C SER A 97 3.28 -29.92 -1.75
N ALA A 98 3.66 -28.81 -1.12
CA ALA A 98 4.16 -28.75 0.25
C ALA A 98 3.47 -27.61 0.99
N THR A 99 3.09 -27.84 2.24
CA THR A 99 2.44 -26.84 3.08
C THR A 99 3.49 -26.13 3.93
N PRO A 100 3.57 -24.79 3.92
CA PRO A 100 4.52 -24.05 4.77
C PRO A 100 4.19 -24.24 6.25
N VAL A 101 5.22 -24.36 7.10
CA VAL A 101 5.12 -24.60 8.54
C VAL A 101 6.07 -23.66 9.29
N GLY A 102 5.60 -23.06 10.38
CA GLY A 102 6.44 -22.24 11.25
C GLY A 102 6.71 -20.81 10.74
N GLY A 103 7.65 -20.13 11.39
CA GLY A 103 8.04 -18.75 11.11
C GLY A 103 9.22 -18.62 10.15
N ARG A 104 9.43 -17.40 9.62
CA ARG A 104 10.57 -17.06 8.77
C ARG A 104 11.86 -17.01 9.59
N ARG A 105 12.91 -17.67 9.14
CA ARG A 105 14.29 -17.43 9.59
C ARG A 105 14.96 -16.37 8.73
N ALA A 106 15.59 -15.38 9.36
CA ALA A 106 16.25 -14.26 8.68
C ALA A 106 17.72 -14.10 9.09
N ASP A 107 18.23 -15.02 9.91
CA ASP A 107 19.57 -15.09 10.47
C ASP A 107 20.56 -15.84 9.54
N LEU A 108 20.33 -15.79 8.23
CA LEU A 108 21.00 -16.66 7.25
C LEU A 108 21.80 -15.87 6.20
N ARG A 109 22.95 -16.40 5.79
CA ARG A 109 23.69 -15.93 4.60
C ARG A 109 24.09 -17.11 3.72
N LEU A 110 24.01 -16.92 2.40
CA LEU A 110 24.62 -17.80 1.42
C LEU A 110 26.02 -17.29 1.11
N ALA A 111 27.00 -18.20 1.03
CA ALA A 111 28.41 -17.87 0.80
C ALA A 111 29.03 -18.77 -0.27
N TRP A 112 29.85 -18.19 -1.14
CA TRP A 112 30.55 -18.86 -2.25
C TRP A 112 31.88 -18.15 -2.56
N PRO A 113 32.88 -18.80 -3.16
CA PRO A 113 34.17 -18.16 -3.42
C PRO A 113 34.07 -17.13 -4.55
N GLU A 114 34.85 -16.05 -4.47
CA GLU A 114 34.91 -15.02 -5.50
C GLU A 114 35.42 -15.58 -6.84
N ALA A 115 36.56 -16.28 -6.80
CA ALA A 115 37.11 -16.98 -7.97
C ALA A 115 36.64 -18.44 -8.03
N GLU A 116 36.18 -18.89 -9.20
CA GLU A 116 35.68 -20.26 -9.42
C GLU A 116 36.77 -21.34 -9.23
N SER A 117 38.03 -20.99 -9.47
CA SER A 117 39.19 -21.86 -9.27
C SER A 117 39.61 -22.02 -7.80
N THR A 118 39.02 -21.26 -6.88
CA THR A 118 39.41 -21.27 -5.47
C THR A 118 38.44 -22.13 -4.67
N PRO A 119 38.85 -23.28 -4.12
CA PRO A 119 37.97 -24.11 -3.32
C PRO A 119 37.53 -23.37 -2.06
N LEU A 120 36.26 -23.51 -1.72
CA LEU A 120 35.69 -23.00 -0.47
C LEU A 120 35.50 -24.16 0.50
N ASP A 121 36.19 -24.10 1.63
CA ASP A 121 36.04 -25.06 2.72
C ASP A 121 35.39 -24.41 3.96
N GLU A 122 35.00 -25.26 4.91
CA GLU A 122 34.37 -24.80 6.14
C GLU A 122 35.33 -23.94 7.00
N ALA A 123 36.64 -24.19 6.92
CA ALA A 123 37.65 -23.41 7.65
C ALA A 123 37.67 -21.94 7.21
N ARG A 124 37.58 -21.67 5.90
CA ARG A 124 37.46 -20.31 5.36
C ARG A 124 36.15 -19.62 5.74
N ILE A 125 35.05 -20.36 5.83
CA ILE A 125 33.78 -19.82 6.31
C ILE A 125 33.87 -19.46 7.80
N LYS A 126 34.45 -20.33 8.64
CA LYS A 126 34.67 -20.08 10.07
C LYS A 126 35.63 -18.93 10.33
N ALA A 127 36.62 -18.73 9.47
CA ALA A 127 37.51 -17.57 9.55
C ALA A 127 36.74 -16.25 9.37
N ARG A 128 35.71 -16.22 8.50
CA ARG A 128 34.90 -15.02 8.25
C ARG A 128 33.80 -14.80 9.29
N TRP A 129 33.17 -15.88 9.77
CA TRP A 129 32.12 -15.83 10.79
C TRP A 129 32.47 -16.79 11.95
N PRO A 130 33.36 -16.36 12.87
CA PRO A 130 33.78 -17.18 14.00
C PRO A 130 32.65 -17.36 15.04
N GLY A 131 32.75 -18.43 15.84
CA GLY A 131 31.80 -18.80 16.89
C GLY A 131 30.98 -20.07 16.57
N ASP A 132 30.00 -20.38 17.41
CA ASP A 132 29.13 -21.56 17.29
C ASP A 132 28.02 -21.38 16.23
N ARG A 133 28.40 -20.91 15.03
CA ARG A 133 27.47 -20.73 13.91
C ARG A 133 27.22 -22.06 13.21
N GLU A 134 25.97 -22.32 12.83
CA GLU A 134 25.62 -23.51 12.05
C GLU A 134 26.01 -23.28 10.57
N ILE A 135 26.99 -24.04 10.06
CA ILE A 135 27.44 -23.99 8.67
C ILE A 135 26.98 -25.25 7.96
N ARG A 136 26.29 -25.08 6.83
CA ARG A 136 25.76 -26.18 6.01
C ARG A 136 26.25 -26.06 4.57
N SER A 137 26.92 -27.09 4.06
CA SER A 137 27.27 -27.17 2.64
C SER A 137 26.03 -27.44 1.80
N LEU A 138 25.78 -26.57 0.81
CA LEU A 138 24.71 -26.69 -0.19
C LEU A 138 25.23 -27.18 -1.55
N GLY A 139 26.56 -27.16 -1.74
CA GLY A 139 27.25 -27.67 -2.92
C GLY A 139 28.77 -27.56 -2.73
N PRO A 140 29.57 -27.91 -3.75
CA PRO A 140 31.04 -27.90 -3.67
C PRO A 140 31.63 -26.55 -3.28
N ASN A 141 30.97 -25.46 -3.66
CA ASN A 141 31.42 -24.08 -3.44
C ASN A 141 30.26 -23.18 -2.98
N LEU A 142 29.23 -23.75 -2.33
CA LEU A 142 28.10 -23.00 -1.80
C LEU A 142 27.80 -23.46 -0.37
N TYR A 143 27.77 -22.51 0.55
CA TYR A 143 27.49 -22.75 1.97
C TYR A 143 26.35 -21.85 2.45
N LEU A 144 25.54 -22.36 3.38
CA LEU A 144 24.59 -21.61 4.18
C LEU A 144 25.16 -21.44 5.58
N VAL A 145 25.21 -20.21 6.07
CA VAL A 145 25.65 -19.87 7.43
C VAL A 145 24.45 -19.35 8.19
N SER A 146 24.19 -19.93 9.36
CA SER A 146 23.01 -19.63 10.18
C SER A 146 23.39 -19.10 11.56
N GLY A 147 22.42 -18.45 12.21
CA GLY A 147 22.61 -17.82 13.50
C GLY A 147 23.36 -16.50 13.41
N LEU A 148 23.45 -15.87 12.23
CA LEU A 148 24.00 -14.53 12.12
C LEU A 148 22.98 -13.53 12.69
N GLU A 149 23.43 -12.62 13.55
CA GLU A 149 22.54 -11.57 14.05
C GLU A 149 21.98 -10.85 12.82
N PRO A 150 20.63 -10.80 12.66
CA PRO A 150 20.06 -10.13 11.50
C PRO A 150 20.59 -8.71 11.53
N GLU A 151 21.26 -8.29 10.46
CA GLU A 151 21.64 -6.88 10.31
C GLU A 151 20.38 -6.08 10.62
N GLN A 152 20.41 -5.36 11.76
CA GLN A 152 19.46 -4.28 11.96
C GLN A 152 19.57 -3.45 10.68
N PRO A 153 18.44 -3.18 9.99
CA PRO A 153 18.51 -2.37 8.79
C PRO A 153 19.28 -1.12 9.22
N PRO A 154 20.38 -0.77 8.53
CA PRO A 154 21.23 0.31 9.00
C PRO A 154 20.34 1.49 9.34
N HIS A 155 20.44 1.96 10.59
CA HIS A 155 20.12 3.35 10.87
C HIS A 155 20.93 4.13 9.84
N GLU A 156 20.22 4.79 8.92
CA GLU A 156 20.78 5.34 7.67
C GLU A 156 21.03 4.30 6.55
N ALA A 157 20.01 3.50 6.23
CA ALA A 157 19.81 3.09 4.85
C ALA A 157 19.55 4.37 4.02
N THR A 158 20.64 4.99 3.57
CA THR A 158 20.64 5.76 2.34
C THR A 158 19.89 4.93 1.32
N PHE A 159 18.73 5.47 0.95
CA PHE A 159 17.84 4.96 -0.08
C PHE A 159 18.69 4.30 -1.17
N ALA A 160 18.60 2.97 -1.29
CA ALA A 160 19.05 2.32 -2.52
C ALA A 160 18.38 3.09 -3.65
N GLU A 161 19.18 3.85 -4.40
CA GLU A 161 18.69 4.82 -5.35
C GLU A 161 17.69 4.15 -6.26
N LYS A 162 16.41 4.46 -6.02
CA LYS A 162 15.38 4.44 -7.06
C LYS A 162 16.02 5.20 -8.22
N PRO A 163 16.05 4.67 -9.47
CA PRO A 163 16.50 5.49 -10.59
C PRO A 163 15.61 6.74 -10.60
N PHE A 164 16.18 7.87 -10.17
CA PHE A 164 15.57 9.18 -9.94
C PHE A 164 14.02 9.21 -10.08
N GLN A 165 13.29 8.75 -9.05
CA GLN A 165 11.88 9.13 -8.92
C GLN A 165 11.86 10.43 -8.12
N GLU A 166 11.72 11.54 -8.83
CA GLU A 166 11.37 12.83 -8.21
C GLU A 166 10.21 12.62 -7.24
N SER A 167 10.29 13.20 -6.04
CA SER A 167 9.17 13.17 -5.10
C SER A 167 7.93 13.81 -5.74
N GLU A 168 6.73 13.40 -5.34
CA GLU A 168 5.49 14.03 -5.81
C GLU A 168 5.50 15.55 -5.59
N LEU A 169 6.11 15.98 -4.49
CA LEU A 169 6.36 17.37 -4.17
C LEU A 169 7.30 18.03 -5.19
N ALA A 170 8.43 17.41 -5.53
CA ALA A 170 9.36 17.95 -6.53
C ALA A 170 8.72 18.05 -7.93
N ILE A 171 7.90 17.06 -8.32
CA ILE A 171 7.17 17.07 -9.59
C ILE A 171 6.17 18.24 -9.62
N THR A 172 5.40 18.44 -8.54
CA THR A 172 4.41 19.51 -8.46
C THR A 172 5.05 20.90 -8.32
N GLU A 173 6.15 21.04 -7.59
CA GLU A 173 6.91 22.29 -7.49
C GLU A 173 7.53 22.69 -8.83
N ARG A 174 8.02 21.71 -9.62
CA ARG A 174 8.47 21.96 -10.99
C ARG A 174 7.32 22.37 -11.90
N ALA A 175 6.19 21.66 -11.85
CA ALA A 175 5.01 22.00 -12.64
C ALA A 175 4.53 23.43 -12.35
N LEU A 176 4.55 23.85 -11.07
CA LEU A 176 4.25 25.21 -10.66
C LEU A 176 5.28 26.21 -11.22
N SER A 177 6.57 25.90 -11.13
CA SER A 177 7.63 26.75 -11.68
C SER A 177 7.48 26.96 -13.18
N THR A 178 7.19 25.90 -13.94
CA THR A 178 6.92 25.97 -15.38
C THR A 178 5.64 26.77 -15.68
N ALA A 179 4.59 26.60 -14.87
CA ALA A 179 3.37 27.38 -15.02
C ALA A 179 3.61 28.87 -14.79
N ILE A 180 4.37 29.24 -13.76
CA ILE A 180 4.76 30.63 -13.48
C ILE A 180 5.54 31.23 -14.64
N GLN A 181 6.54 30.50 -15.17
CA GLN A 181 7.34 30.95 -16.32
C GLN A 181 6.50 31.17 -17.58
N SER A 182 5.43 30.38 -17.76
CA SER A 182 4.54 30.54 -18.91
C SER A 182 3.61 31.76 -18.83
N GLY A 183 3.42 32.33 -17.63
CA GLY A 183 2.46 33.41 -17.40
C GLY A 183 0.98 33.00 -17.50
N ASP A 184 0.67 31.73 -17.80
CA ASP A 184 -0.69 31.22 -17.91
C ASP A 184 -1.32 31.07 -16.51
N ARG A 185 -2.22 32.00 -16.19
CA ARG A 185 -2.92 32.04 -14.90
C ARG A 185 -3.70 30.76 -14.59
N ARG A 186 -4.32 30.12 -15.59
CA ARG A 186 -5.07 28.86 -15.37
C ARG A 186 -4.12 27.75 -14.97
N ARG A 187 -2.98 27.62 -15.65
CA ARG A 187 -1.95 26.61 -15.32
C ARG A 187 -1.36 26.83 -13.94
N ILE A 188 -1.17 28.09 -13.53
CA ILE A 188 -0.69 28.42 -12.19
C ILE A 188 -1.70 27.95 -11.13
N ILE A 189 -2.99 28.24 -11.29
CA ILE A 189 -4.04 27.81 -10.36
C ILE A 189 -4.09 26.28 -10.26
N ILE A 190 -4.03 25.57 -11.39
CA ILE A 190 -4.01 24.10 -11.40
C ILE A 190 -2.79 23.56 -10.66
N ALA A 191 -1.60 24.11 -10.93
CA ALA A 191 -0.38 23.66 -10.28
C ALA A 191 -0.37 23.96 -8.77
N LEU A 192 -0.91 25.10 -8.34
CA LEU A 192 -1.10 25.41 -6.91
C LEU A 192 -2.11 24.44 -6.28
N SER A 193 -3.22 24.13 -6.94
CA SER A 193 -4.21 23.15 -6.48
C SER A 193 -3.59 21.77 -6.27
N ASP A 194 -2.78 21.33 -7.23
CA ASP A 194 -2.09 20.04 -7.21
C ASP A 194 -1.01 20.00 -6.11
N LEU A 195 -0.23 21.08 -5.95
CA LEU A 195 0.72 21.23 -4.84
C LEU A 195 0.01 21.20 -3.49
N GLY A 196 -1.12 21.90 -3.36
CA GLY A 196 -1.94 21.92 -2.15
C GLY A 196 -2.40 20.52 -1.73
N LEU A 197 -2.84 19.70 -2.68
CA LEU A 197 -3.19 18.30 -2.43
C LEU A 197 -1.97 17.45 -2.04
N VAL A 198 -0.84 17.60 -2.74
CA VAL A 198 0.40 16.90 -2.35
C VAL A 198 0.81 17.26 -0.94
N LEU A 199 0.74 18.54 -0.56
CA LEU A 199 1.07 19.01 0.78
C LEU A 199 0.15 18.40 1.84
N LEU A 200 -1.17 18.39 1.59
CA LEU A 200 -2.16 17.76 2.45
C LEU A 200 -1.81 16.30 2.69
N TYR A 201 -1.54 15.57 1.61
CA TYR A 201 -1.14 14.19 1.73
C TYR A 201 0.22 14.08 2.42
N THR A 202 1.22 14.91 2.15
CA THR A 202 2.50 14.84 2.90
C THR A 202 2.39 15.13 4.40
N GLY A 203 1.23 15.59 4.87
CA GLY A 203 0.95 15.93 6.27
C GLY A 203 1.21 17.39 6.60
N ASP A 204 1.60 18.21 5.62
CA ASP A 204 1.74 19.66 5.77
C ASP A 204 0.41 20.35 5.47
N THR A 205 -0.58 20.07 6.33
CA THR A 205 -1.96 20.52 6.20
C THR A 205 -2.07 22.05 6.24
N GLN A 206 -1.23 22.72 7.04
CA GLN A 206 -1.21 24.18 7.15
C GLN A 206 -0.68 24.83 5.86
N ARG A 207 0.42 24.33 5.29
CA ARG A 207 0.90 24.86 4.00
C ARG A 207 -0.06 24.53 2.87
N SER A 208 -0.71 23.36 2.90
CA SER A 208 -1.80 23.04 1.97
C SER A 208 -2.90 24.10 1.99
N ALA A 209 -3.40 24.47 3.17
CA ALA A 209 -4.46 25.47 3.31
C ALA A 209 -4.04 26.84 2.75
N LYS A 210 -2.79 27.25 3.01
CA LYS A 210 -2.24 28.50 2.47
C LYS A 210 -2.17 28.48 0.94
N VAL A 211 -1.56 27.44 0.36
CA VAL A 211 -1.40 27.31 -1.10
C VAL A 211 -2.76 27.22 -1.80
N LEU A 212 -3.71 26.48 -1.24
CA LEU A 212 -5.07 26.37 -1.81
C LEU A 212 -5.86 27.67 -1.68
N SER A 213 -5.66 28.44 -0.61
CA SER A 213 -6.28 29.77 -0.47
C SER A 213 -5.73 30.75 -1.50
N GLU A 214 -4.42 30.71 -1.78
CA GLU A 214 -3.80 31.49 -2.85
C GLU A 214 -4.37 31.09 -4.22
N ALA A 215 -4.48 29.79 -4.51
CA ALA A 215 -5.08 29.28 -5.74
C ALA A 215 -6.53 29.73 -5.91
N LEU A 216 -7.31 29.73 -4.82
CA LEU A 216 -8.72 30.11 -4.84
C LEU A 216 -8.88 31.60 -5.17
N LEU A 217 -8.06 32.44 -4.55
CA LEU A 217 -8.05 33.88 -4.81
C LEU A 217 -7.66 34.20 -6.27
N GLU A 218 -6.73 33.45 -6.86
CA GLU A 218 -6.39 33.61 -8.28
C GLU A 218 -7.53 33.13 -9.19
N ALA A 219 -8.21 32.03 -8.84
CA ALA A 219 -9.38 31.54 -9.57
C ALA A 219 -10.52 32.57 -9.58
N ASP A 220 -10.76 33.23 -8.44
CA ASP A 220 -11.72 34.34 -8.31
C ASP A 220 -11.35 35.51 -9.22
N ARG A 221 -10.07 35.92 -9.24
CA ARG A 221 -9.63 37.05 -10.06
C ARG A 221 -9.82 36.84 -11.55
N ILE A 222 -9.68 35.60 -12.03
CA ILE A 222 -9.89 35.28 -13.46
C ILE A 222 -11.35 34.94 -13.79
N GLY A 223 -12.23 34.84 -12.78
CA GLY A 223 -13.65 34.52 -12.96
C GLY A 223 -13.93 33.10 -13.45
N ASP A 224 -13.02 32.15 -13.23
CA ASP A 224 -13.21 30.77 -13.65
C ASP A 224 -13.92 29.96 -12.55
N LEU A 225 -15.23 29.78 -12.72
CA LEU A 225 -16.07 29.03 -11.79
C LEU A 225 -15.70 27.55 -11.68
N ALA A 226 -15.21 26.91 -12.75
CA ALA A 226 -14.83 25.50 -12.72
C ALA A 226 -13.52 25.29 -11.94
N LEU A 227 -12.55 26.18 -12.10
CA LEU A 227 -11.32 26.18 -11.30
C LEU A 227 -11.60 26.58 -9.85
N HIS A 228 -12.45 27.59 -9.63
CA HIS A 228 -12.90 27.95 -8.29
C HIS A 228 -13.48 26.74 -7.57
N ALA A 229 -14.44 26.05 -8.20
CA ALA A 229 -15.09 24.88 -7.62
C ALA A 229 -14.09 23.75 -7.29
N ASP A 230 -13.14 23.44 -8.19
CA ASP A 230 -12.13 22.40 -7.95
C ASP A 230 -11.18 22.76 -6.80
N VAL A 231 -10.68 24.00 -6.76
CA VAL A 231 -9.79 24.47 -5.68
C VAL A 231 -10.53 24.56 -4.35
N ALA A 232 -11.72 25.14 -4.33
CA ALA A 232 -12.54 25.28 -3.12
C ALA A 232 -12.90 23.91 -2.55
N ASN A 233 -13.18 22.93 -3.42
CA ASN A 233 -13.40 21.56 -2.99
C ASN A 233 -12.17 21.01 -2.26
N ASN A 234 -10.96 21.19 -2.83
CA ASN A 234 -9.71 20.73 -2.21
C ASN A 234 -9.40 21.47 -0.90
N LEU A 235 -9.70 22.77 -0.82
CA LEU A 235 -9.55 23.53 0.41
C LEU A 235 -10.50 23.01 1.51
N ALA A 236 -11.76 22.69 1.17
CA ALA A 236 -12.70 22.07 2.11
C ALA A 236 -12.17 20.73 2.66
N HIS A 237 -11.46 19.96 1.83
CA HIS A 237 -10.80 18.74 2.29
C HIS A 237 -9.69 19.03 3.30
N THR A 238 -8.87 20.04 3.03
CA THR A 238 -7.83 20.47 3.97
C THR A 238 -8.43 21.02 5.27
N GLU A 239 -9.53 21.75 5.19
CA GLU A 239 -10.27 22.27 6.36
C GLU A 239 -10.81 21.14 7.24
N LEU A 240 -11.32 20.04 6.67
CA LEU A 240 -11.69 18.84 7.43
C LEU A 240 -10.48 18.25 8.19
N TYR A 241 -9.32 18.16 7.55
CA TYR A 241 -8.09 17.69 8.21
C TYR A 241 -7.59 18.66 9.30
N LEU A 242 -7.97 19.94 9.23
CA LEU A 242 -7.73 20.93 10.27
C LEU A 242 -8.78 20.92 11.39
N GLY A 243 -9.78 20.02 11.34
CA GLY A 243 -10.88 19.98 12.31
C GLY A 243 -11.85 21.15 12.16
N GLN A 244 -12.07 21.65 10.94
CA GLN A 244 -12.94 22.77 10.63
C GLN A 244 -14.15 22.33 9.76
N PRO A 245 -14.97 21.37 10.21
CA PRO A 245 -16.03 20.80 9.39
C PRO A 245 -17.13 21.79 9.01
N LYS A 246 -17.42 22.79 9.87
CA LYS A 246 -18.41 23.82 9.54
C LYS A 246 -17.96 24.71 8.38
N THR A 247 -16.69 25.15 8.40
CA THR A 247 -16.09 25.93 7.31
C THR A 247 -16.08 25.14 6.00
N ALA A 248 -15.70 23.86 6.07
CA ALA A 248 -15.73 22.97 4.92
C ALA A 248 -17.15 22.83 4.35
N LEU A 249 -18.16 22.63 5.21
CA LEU A 249 -19.56 22.52 4.80
C LEU A 249 -20.05 23.76 4.07
N ASP A 250 -19.82 24.95 4.64
CA ASP A 250 -20.24 26.23 4.04
C ASP A 250 -19.57 26.46 2.68
N ARG A 251 -18.34 25.95 2.50
CA ARG A 251 -17.61 25.99 1.22
C ARG A 251 -18.15 25.00 0.19
N LEU A 252 -18.67 23.85 0.61
CA LEU A 252 -19.09 22.76 -0.27
C LEU A 252 -20.49 22.95 -0.87
N GLU A 253 -21.41 23.60 -0.16
CA GLU A 253 -22.79 23.80 -0.64
C GLU A 253 -22.87 24.51 -2.01
N PRO A 254 -22.16 25.63 -2.25
CA PRO A 254 -22.15 26.29 -3.55
C PRO A 254 -21.55 25.41 -4.65
N ILE A 255 -20.55 24.59 -4.31
CA ILE A 255 -19.84 23.69 -5.24
C ILE A 255 -20.78 22.59 -5.72
N VAL A 256 -21.53 21.95 -4.81
CA VAL A 256 -22.51 20.91 -5.16
C VAL A 256 -23.58 21.51 -6.08
N LYS A 257 -24.09 22.71 -5.77
CA LYS A 257 -25.09 23.39 -6.60
C LYS A 257 -24.55 23.71 -7.99
N TYR A 258 -23.33 24.25 -8.07
CA TYR A 258 -22.68 24.56 -9.34
C TYR A 258 -22.46 23.29 -10.17
N ALA A 259 -21.84 22.27 -9.59
CA ALA A 259 -21.53 21.01 -10.28
C ALA A 259 -22.81 20.34 -10.83
N ARG A 260 -23.91 20.33 -10.06
CA ARG A 260 -25.22 19.88 -10.54
C ARG A 260 -25.72 20.68 -11.74
N SER A 261 -25.62 22.00 -11.69
CA SER A 261 -26.14 22.88 -12.75
C SER A 261 -25.45 22.71 -14.09
N VAL A 262 -24.16 22.33 -14.08
CA VAL A 262 -23.36 22.12 -15.29
C VAL A 262 -23.17 20.64 -15.65
N GLY A 263 -23.72 19.72 -14.86
CA GLY A 263 -23.60 18.27 -15.08
C GLY A 263 -22.22 17.70 -14.78
N ASP A 264 -21.43 18.33 -13.91
CA ASP A 264 -20.10 17.87 -13.51
C ASP A 264 -20.18 16.82 -12.39
N HIS A 265 -20.53 15.60 -12.77
CA HIS A 265 -20.67 14.48 -11.84
C HIS A 265 -19.38 14.13 -11.06
N PRO A 266 -18.15 14.19 -11.65
CA PRO A 266 -16.93 14.02 -10.88
C PRO A 266 -16.75 15.02 -9.74
N ALA A 267 -16.99 16.31 -10.00
CA ALA A 267 -16.88 17.36 -8.98
C ALA A 267 -17.99 17.23 -7.92
N GLU A 268 -19.23 16.97 -8.35
CA GLU A 268 -20.38 16.77 -7.46
C GLU A 268 -20.14 15.60 -6.50
N LYS A 269 -19.67 14.46 -7.01
CA LYS A 269 -19.32 13.27 -6.22
C LYS A 269 -18.31 13.58 -5.11
N LEU A 270 -17.21 14.27 -5.46
CA LEU A 270 -16.16 14.60 -4.48
C LEU A 270 -16.66 15.60 -3.44
N ALA A 271 -17.46 16.58 -3.86
CA ALA A 271 -18.03 17.56 -2.95
C ALA A 271 -19.03 16.91 -1.98
N LEU A 272 -19.86 15.97 -2.44
CA LEU A 272 -20.80 15.23 -1.60
C LEU A 272 -20.12 14.30 -0.60
N ASP A 273 -19.02 13.63 -0.95
CA ASP A 273 -18.20 12.86 0.01
C ASP A 273 -17.67 13.77 1.14
N ARG A 274 -17.11 14.93 0.78
CA ARG A 274 -16.57 15.88 1.75
C ARG A 274 -17.70 16.52 2.58
N MET A 275 -18.86 16.76 1.97
CA MET A 275 -20.04 17.29 2.66
C MET A 275 -20.57 16.27 3.66
N ALA A 276 -20.62 14.99 3.27
CA ALA A 276 -20.95 13.91 4.17
C ALA A 276 -20.03 13.88 5.39
N ARG A 277 -18.72 13.91 5.19
CA ARG A 277 -17.73 13.92 6.29
C ARG A 277 -17.94 15.11 7.22
N SER A 278 -18.17 16.29 6.64
CA SER A 278 -18.46 17.51 7.40
C SER A 278 -19.71 17.36 8.28
N LEU A 279 -20.81 16.85 7.71
CA LEU A 279 -22.07 16.62 8.42
C LEU A 279 -21.90 15.57 9.53
N LEU A 280 -21.16 14.49 9.25
CA LEU A 280 -20.89 13.42 10.20
C LEU A 280 -20.05 13.90 11.40
N GLU A 281 -19.03 14.72 11.17
CA GLU A 281 -18.24 15.35 12.24
C GLU A 281 -19.05 16.37 13.06
N LEU A 282 -20.01 17.05 12.43
CA LEU A 282 -20.95 17.95 13.10
C LEU A 282 -22.10 17.21 13.81
N GLY A 283 -22.19 15.89 13.68
CA GLY A 283 -23.21 15.05 14.32
C GLY A 283 -24.51 14.89 13.53
N ASP A 284 -24.65 15.51 12.35
CA ASP A 284 -25.77 15.26 11.43
C ASP A 284 -25.55 13.94 10.67
N ARG A 285 -25.91 12.85 11.33
CA ARG A 285 -25.68 11.50 10.81
C ARG A 285 -26.53 11.19 9.59
N GLU A 286 -27.82 11.53 9.61
CA GLU A 286 -28.72 11.19 8.49
C GLU A 286 -28.40 12.04 7.25
N GLY A 287 -28.09 13.34 7.42
CA GLY A 287 -27.61 14.18 6.33
C GLY A 287 -26.29 13.65 5.74
N GLY A 288 -25.37 13.23 6.60
CA GLY A 288 -24.11 12.60 6.22
C GLY A 288 -24.30 11.31 5.41
N LEU A 289 -25.12 10.37 5.91
CA LEU A 289 -25.44 9.12 5.22
C LEU A 289 -26.16 9.35 3.88
N SER A 290 -27.02 10.36 3.79
CA SER A 290 -27.66 10.75 2.54
C SER A 290 -26.62 11.24 1.52
N CYS A 291 -25.70 12.10 1.93
CA CYS A 291 -24.63 12.59 1.05
C CYS A 291 -23.70 11.46 0.58
N LEU A 292 -23.37 10.49 1.46
CA LEU A 292 -22.57 9.31 1.06
C LEU A 292 -23.28 8.47 0.00
N ARG A 293 -24.60 8.30 0.11
CA ARG A 293 -25.41 7.56 -0.85
C ARG A 293 -25.41 8.25 -2.22
N ASP A 294 -25.62 9.57 -2.24
CA ASP A 294 -25.62 10.36 -3.47
C ASP A 294 -24.23 10.33 -4.14
N ALA A 295 -23.17 10.49 -3.34
CA ALA A 295 -21.79 10.36 -3.81
C ALA A 295 -21.52 8.97 -4.41
N TRP A 296 -22.01 7.89 -3.77
CA TRP A 296 -21.82 6.53 -4.25
C TRP A 296 -22.51 6.29 -5.60
N ILE A 297 -23.75 6.77 -5.77
CA ILE A 297 -24.48 6.69 -7.05
C ILE A 297 -23.69 7.40 -8.15
N LEU A 298 -23.16 8.59 -7.86
CA LEU A 298 -22.34 9.34 -8.82
C LEU A 298 -21.00 8.65 -9.10
N ALA A 299 -20.35 8.06 -8.09
CA ALA A 299 -19.14 7.26 -8.26
C ALA A 299 -19.37 6.11 -9.25
N ALA A 300 -20.50 5.40 -9.10
CA ALA A 300 -20.89 4.36 -10.05
C ALA A 300 -21.16 4.90 -11.45
N LYS A 301 -21.84 6.06 -11.55
CA LYS A 301 -22.13 6.72 -12.83
C LYS A 301 -20.88 7.12 -13.60
N VAL A 302 -19.84 7.61 -12.90
CA VAL A 302 -18.57 8.03 -13.51
C VAL A 302 -17.52 6.91 -13.60
N GLY A 303 -17.87 5.68 -13.20
CA GLY A 303 -16.97 4.52 -13.23
C GLY A 303 -15.90 4.50 -12.14
N ASP A 304 -15.99 5.35 -11.11
CA ASP A 304 -15.02 5.35 -10.00
C ASP A 304 -15.30 4.23 -9.00
N ARG A 305 -15.04 3.00 -9.43
CA ARG A 305 -15.27 1.75 -8.68
C ARG A 305 -14.55 1.69 -7.35
N ARG A 306 -13.41 2.38 -7.25
CA ARG A 306 -12.64 2.44 -6.01
C ARG A 306 -13.34 3.36 -5.02
N HIS A 307 -13.70 4.57 -5.45
CA HIS A 307 -14.42 5.50 -4.58
C HIS A 307 -15.80 4.95 -4.19
N GLU A 308 -16.45 4.15 -5.05
CA GLU A 308 -17.65 3.38 -4.66
C GLU A 308 -17.40 2.54 -3.39
N ALA A 309 -16.32 1.75 -3.37
CA ALA A 309 -16.00 0.89 -2.24
C ALA A 309 -15.68 1.70 -0.98
N ASP A 310 -14.93 2.81 -1.12
CA ASP A 310 -14.59 3.69 -0.01
C ASP A 310 -15.83 4.35 0.61
N LEU A 311 -16.77 4.82 -0.22
CA LEU A 311 -18.02 5.44 0.21
C LEU A 311 -18.96 4.44 0.89
N LEU A 312 -19.08 3.23 0.33
CA LEU A 312 -19.86 2.15 0.93
C LEU A 312 -19.31 1.73 2.30
N TRP A 313 -17.98 1.62 2.41
CA TRP A 313 -17.33 1.28 3.67
C TRP A 313 -17.49 2.39 4.72
N LEU A 314 -17.35 3.66 4.33
CA LEU A 314 -17.61 4.80 5.21
C LEU A 314 -19.07 4.80 5.70
N GLY A 315 -20.02 4.57 4.79
CA GLY A 315 -21.43 4.44 5.14
C GLY A 315 -21.66 3.30 6.13
N ALA A 316 -21.01 2.15 5.93
CA ALA A 316 -21.11 1.01 6.83
C ALA A 316 -20.64 1.31 8.26
N ILE A 317 -19.55 2.07 8.43
CA ILE A 317 -19.08 2.53 9.75
C ILE A 317 -20.18 3.33 10.45
N HIS A 318 -20.74 4.33 9.77
CA HIS A 318 -21.73 5.21 10.41
C HIS A 318 -23.09 4.56 10.60
N LEU A 319 -23.48 3.61 9.74
CA LEU A 319 -24.64 2.75 9.97
C LEU A 319 -24.43 1.85 11.19
N ALA A 320 -23.23 1.29 11.36
CA ALA A 320 -22.90 0.48 12.53
C ALA A 320 -22.97 1.29 13.83
N ASP A 321 -22.43 2.52 13.82
CA ASP A 321 -22.50 3.45 14.96
C ASP A 321 -23.94 3.90 15.28
N ALA A 322 -24.83 3.91 14.27
CA ALA A 322 -26.25 4.17 14.46
C ALA A 322 -27.05 2.97 14.99
N GLY A 323 -26.42 1.81 15.18
CA GLY A 323 -27.10 0.57 15.54
C GLY A 323 -27.84 -0.10 14.36
N ARG A 324 -27.69 0.41 13.12
CA ARG A 324 -28.29 -0.12 11.89
C ARG A 324 -27.45 -1.27 11.35
N ARG A 325 -27.31 -2.33 12.15
CA ARG A 325 -26.36 -3.44 11.96
C ARG A 325 -26.54 -4.16 10.62
N GLU A 326 -27.78 -4.44 10.22
CA GLU A 326 -28.06 -5.15 8.97
C GLU A 326 -27.63 -4.35 7.75
N GLU A 327 -27.96 -3.05 7.72
CA GLU A 327 -27.57 -2.13 6.65
C GLU A 327 -26.05 -1.94 6.60
N ALA A 328 -25.40 -1.83 7.77
CA ALA A 328 -23.93 -1.76 7.85
C ALA A 328 -23.26 -3.00 7.25
N VAL A 329 -23.75 -4.20 7.58
CA VAL A 329 -23.22 -5.46 7.03
C VAL A 329 -23.44 -5.55 5.52
N ALA A 330 -24.59 -5.11 5.02
CA ALA A 330 -24.88 -5.12 3.59
C ALA A 330 -23.98 -4.15 2.81
N ALA A 331 -23.82 -2.91 3.30
CA ALA A 331 -22.94 -1.91 2.71
C ALA A 331 -21.47 -2.35 2.72
N ALA A 332 -20.97 -2.84 3.85
CA ALA A 332 -19.61 -3.36 3.98
C ALA A 332 -19.36 -4.58 3.09
N GLY A 333 -20.33 -5.50 2.97
CA GLY A 333 -20.24 -6.64 2.07
C GLY A 333 -20.08 -6.21 0.61
N THR A 334 -20.89 -5.24 0.18
CA THR A 334 -20.81 -4.66 -1.17
C THR A 334 -19.45 -4.00 -1.42
N ALA A 335 -18.90 -3.28 -0.42
CA ALA A 335 -17.56 -2.69 -0.52
C ALA A 335 -16.47 -3.76 -0.70
N VAL A 336 -16.51 -4.85 0.09
CA VAL A 336 -15.56 -5.98 -0.02
C VAL A 336 -15.62 -6.61 -1.41
N ASP A 337 -16.83 -6.87 -1.93
CA ASP A 337 -17.00 -7.46 -3.25
C ASP A 337 -16.44 -6.56 -4.36
N ARG A 338 -16.66 -5.24 -4.27
CA ARG A 338 -16.06 -4.25 -5.18
C ARG A 338 -14.53 -4.29 -5.13
N LEU A 339 -13.95 -4.32 -3.94
CA LEU A 339 -12.49 -4.41 -3.77
C LEU A 339 -11.91 -5.72 -4.31
N ARG A 340 -12.60 -6.85 -4.14
CA ARG A 340 -12.21 -8.15 -4.71
C ARG A 340 -12.23 -8.13 -6.23
N HIS A 341 -13.27 -7.57 -6.83
CA HIS A 341 -13.36 -7.38 -8.29
C HIS A 341 -12.24 -6.50 -8.84
N LEU A 342 -11.80 -5.50 -8.09
CA LEU A 342 -10.65 -4.66 -8.44
C LEU A 342 -9.30 -5.34 -8.20
N HIS A 343 -9.28 -6.55 -7.64
CA HIS A 343 -8.07 -7.21 -7.13
C HIS A 343 -7.28 -6.30 -6.18
N HIS A 344 -7.98 -5.50 -5.39
CA HIS A 344 -7.38 -4.56 -4.46
C HIS A 344 -6.65 -5.34 -3.33
N PRO A 345 -5.39 -5.01 -3.02
CA PRO A 345 -4.58 -5.80 -2.08
C PRO A 345 -5.15 -5.83 -0.64
N ALA A 346 -5.95 -4.82 -0.27
CA ALA A 346 -6.60 -4.78 1.04
C ALA A 346 -7.97 -5.49 1.09
N ALA A 347 -8.48 -6.08 -0.01
CA ALA A 347 -9.83 -6.64 -0.05
C ALA A 347 -10.09 -7.66 1.06
N GLU A 348 -9.15 -8.59 1.27
CA GLU A 348 -9.28 -9.61 2.32
C GLU A 348 -9.14 -9.06 3.73
N TRP A 349 -8.39 -7.97 3.88
CA TRP A 349 -8.34 -7.27 5.16
C TRP A 349 -9.71 -6.69 5.51
N TYR A 350 -10.41 -6.07 4.55
CA TYR A 350 -11.78 -5.57 4.75
C TYR A 350 -12.76 -6.71 5.01
N ALA A 351 -12.63 -7.84 4.31
CA ALA A 351 -13.44 -9.03 4.53
C ALA A 351 -13.31 -9.56 5.96
N GLN A 352 -12.08 -9.67 6.47
CA GLN A 352 -11.81 -10.11 7.83
C GLN A 352 -12.42 -9.17 8.90
N HIS A 353 -12.41 -7.86 8.66
CA HIS A 353 -13.03 -6.89 9.57
C HIS A 353 -14.55 -7.04 9.59
N LEU A 354 -15.15 -7.23 8.42
CA LEU A 354 -16.59 -7.49 8.30
C LEU A 354 -16.99 -8.78 9.03
N GLU A 355 -16.21 -9.85 8.91
CA GLU A 355 -16.43 -11.10 9.65
C GLU A 355 -16.31 -10.90 11.17
N SER A 356 -15.29 -10.16 11.62
CA SER A 356 -15.11 -9.83 13.04
C SER A 356 -16.30 -9.03 13.59
N TYR A 357 -16.83 -8.08 12.81
CA TYR A 357 -18.02 -7.32 13.18
C TYR A 357 -19.27 -8.21 13.23
N ARG A 358 -19.48 -9.09 12.24
CA ARG A 358 -20.58 -10.07 12.22
C ARG A 358 -20.56 -10.98 13.45
N ALA A 359 -19.37 -11.40 13.87
CA ALA A 359 -19.15 -12.21 15.07
C ALA A 359 -19.28 -11.44 16.40
N GLY A 360 -19.45 -10.11 16.36
CA GLY A 360 -19.52 -9.27 17.56
C GLY A 360 -18.19 -9.07 18.27
N LEU A 361 -17.07 -9.42 17.61
CA LEU A 361 -15.73 -9.37 18.17
C LEU A 361 -15.05 -8.00 17.99
N ALA A 362 -15.55 -7.17 17.07
CA ALA A 362 -15.02 -5.85 16.79
C ALA A 362 -16.12 -4.89 16.31
N LYS A 363 -15.88 -3.58 16.42
CA LYS A 363 -16.69 -2.53 15.74
C LYS A 363 -16.14 -2.32 14.32
N ILE A 364 -16.98 -1.94 13.36
CA ILE A 364 -16.51 -1.32 12.10
C ILE A 364 -16.17 0.13 12.47
N THR A 365 -14.90 0.51 12.39
CA THR A 365 -14.45 1.85 12.82
C THR A 365 -13.67 2.56 11.72
N PRO A 366 -13.40 3.87 11.82
CA PRO A 366 -12.50 4.55 10.90
C PRO A 366 -11.08 3.95 10.91
N ASP A 367 -10.67 3.30 12.00
CA ASP A 367 -9.43 2.52 12.06
C ASP A 367 -9.52 1.18 11.29
N THR A 368 -10.75 0.76 10.94
CA THR A 368 -11.03 -0.30 9.98
C THR A 368 -11.11 0.21 8.54
N PHE A 369 -10.63 1.41 8.21
CA PHE A 369 -10.14 1.65 6.85
C PHE A 369 -8.87 0.82 6.68
N GLY A 370 -8.85 -0.03 5.65
CA GLY A 370 -7.64 -0.72 5.23
C GLY A 370 -6.51 0.29 5.07
N PRO A 371 -5.24 -0.14 5.13
CA PRO A 371 -4.07 0.74 5.08
C PRO A 371 -4.34 1.92 4.17
N ARG A 372 -4.53 3.08 4.82
CA ARG A 372 -5.04 4.30 4.21
C ARG A 372 -4.16 4.56 3.00
N TRP A 373 -4.66 4.33 1.78
CA TRP A 373 -3.97 4.85 0.60
C TRP A 373 -4.26 6.34 0.56
N SER A 374 -3.51 7.04 1.39
CA SER A 374 -3.17 8.43 1.23
C SER A 374 -1.89 8.38 0.39
N PRO A 375 -1.77 9.11 -0.74
CA PRO A 375 -0.50 9.18 -1.46
C PRO A 375 0.65 9.52 -0.50
N LEU A 376 0.39 10.29 0.56
CA LEU A 376 1.22 10.44 1.74
C LEU A 376 0.32 10.65 3.01
N GLY A 377 0.84 10.37 4.22
CA GLY A 377 0.57 11.08 5.50
C GLY A 377 -0.63 10.71 6.41
N GLY A 378 -0.29 10.22 7.60
CA GLY A 378 -0.70 10.77 8.90
C GLY A 378 -2.15 10.67 9.39
N LYS A 379 -2.37 10.03 10.54
CA LYS A 379 -3.62 10.12 11.32
C LYS A 379 -3.75 11.50 11.99
N VAL A 380 -4.95 12.07 11.98
CA VAL A 380 -5.39 13.10 12.94
C VAL A 380 -6.10 12.38 14.08
N ASP A 381 -5.78 12.79 15.30
CA ASP A 381 -6.32 12.24 16.54
C ASP A 381 -7.67 12.90 16.84
N VAL A 382 -8.74 12.10 16.92
CA VAL A 382 -10.02 12.53 17.52
C VAL A 382 -10.38 11.47 18.53
N SER A 383 -9.84 11.60 19.74
CA SER A 383 -10.19 10.73 20.85
C SER A 383 -11.46 11.26 21.53
N ALA A 384 -12.49 10.42 21.59
CA ALA A 384 -13.66 10.51 22.47
C ALA A 384 -13.23 10.16 23.93
N GLU A 385 -13.91 10.42 25.06
CA GLU A 385 -15.34 10.53 25.47
C GLU A 385 -15.46 11.44 26.74
N GLY A 386 -16.67 11.94 27.10
CA GLY A 386 -16.97 12.87 28.24
C GLY A 386 -17.03 12.21 29.66
N PRO A 387 -17.74 12.74 30.71
CA PRO A 387 -18.42 14.04 30.95
C PRO A 387 -17.97 14.80 32.25
N HIS A 388 -18.29 16.11 32.37
CA HIS A 388 -18.18 17.04 33.54
C HIS A 388 -16.76 17.21 34.19
N SER A 389 -16.25 18.34 34.68
CA SER A 389 -16.77 19.62 35.17
C SER A 389 -15.69 20.73 35.09
N GLU A 390 -16.17 21.98 35.06
CA GLU A 390 -15.57 23.24 35.57
C GLU A 390 -14.16 23.76 35.15
N ARG A 391 -14.21 25.06 34.81
CA ARG A 391 -13.16 26.00 34.39
C ARG A 391 -11.90 26.01 35.27
N THR A 392 -10.74 26.25 34.65
CA THR A 392 -9.99 27.52 34.73
C THR A 392 -8.87 27.57 33.68
N ALA A 393 -8.61 28.76 33.15
CA ALA A 393 -7.67 29.02 32.06
C ALA A 393 -6.28 29.43 32.59
N ARG A 394 -5.20 28.94 31.97
CA ARG A 394 -4.03 29.69 31.43
C ARG A 394 -2.92 28.75 30.88
N PRO A 395 -1.96 29.26 30.06
CA PRO A 395 -1.53 28.64 28.82
C PRO A 395 -0.15 27.96 28.87
N ASP A 396 0.26 27.47 27.69
CA ASP A 396 1.59 27.01 27.27
C ASP A 396 1.90 25.52 27.40
N SER A 397 1.73 24.79 26.29
CA SER A 397 2.85 24.20 25.54
C SER A 397 2.29 23.27 24.47
N VAL A 398 2.73 23.48 23.22
CA VAL A 398 2.41 22.62 22.09
C VAL A 398 3.05 21.25 22.33
N ALA A 399 2.26 20.28 22.79
CA ALA A 399 2.68 18.89 22.85
C ALA A 399 2.65 18.30 21.44
N THR A 400 3.82 18.26 20.80
CA THR A 400 4.07 17.52 19.57
C THR A 400 3.70 16.05 19.75
N ALA A 401 2.86 15.51 18.87
CA ALA A 401 2.53 14.08 18.84
C ALA A 401 3.80 13.23 18.63
N GLY A 402 3.98 12.21 19.49
CA GLY A 402 5.22 11.44 19.58
C GLY A 402 5.53 10.53 18.38
N PRO A 403 6.83 10.25 18.12
CA PRO A 403 7.33 9.47 16.98
C PRO A 403 6.77 8.05 16.87
N LEU A 404 6.30 7.47 17.98
CA LEU A 404 5.73 6.12 18.03
C LEU A 404 4.49 5.96 17.14
N ARG A 405 3.65 7.00 17.03
CA ARG A 405 2.38 6.92 16.29
C ARG A 405 2.55 7.13 14.78
N MET A 406 3.59 7.87 14.38
CA MET A 406 4.04 7.96 12.98
C MET A 406 4.61 6.61 12.51
N ALA A 407 5.37 5.91 13.35
CA ALA A 407 5.91 4.58 13.05
C ALA A 407 4.82 3.53 12.80
N VAL A 408 3.72 3.56 13.55
CA VAL A 408 2.59 2.62 13.38
C VAL A 408 1.85 2.83 12.05
N ASN A 409 1.70 4.07 11.59
CA ASN A 409 1.05 4.36 10.30
C ASN A 409 1.94 4.00 9.10
N ALA A 410 3.26 4.20 9.22
CA ALA A 410 4.24 3.74 8.25
C ALA A 410 4.27 2.21 8.16
N ALA A 411 4.22 1.50 9.30
CA ALA A 411 4.14 0.04 9.36
C ALA A 411 2.88 -0.53 8.68
N LYS A 412 1.73 0.16 8.80
CA LYS A 412 0.49 -0.23 8.12
C LYS A 412 0.54 -0.04 6.60
N SER A 413 1.10 1.06 6.12
CA SER A 413 1.31 1.29 4.68
C SER A 413 2.31 0.29 4.09
N MET A 414 3.35 -0.04 4.86
CA MET A 414 4.30 -1.11 4.53
C MET A 414 3.61 -2.48 4.47
N ALA A 415 2.67 -2.78 5.38
CA ALA A 415 1.92 -4.04 5.37
C ALA A 415 1.06 -4.21 4.09
N SER A 416 0.49 -3.13 3.55
CA SER A 416 -0.26 -3.15 2.29
C SER A 416 0.63 -3.35 1.06
N PHE A 417 1.78 -2.70 1.06
CA PHE A 417 2.78 -2.85 0.00
C PHE A 417 3.39 -4.27 0.02
N MET A 418 3.62 -4.81 1.21
CA MET A 418 4.02 -6.21 1.44
C MET A 418 2.93 -7.20 1.01
N ALA A 419 1.66 -6.93 1.31
CA ALA A 419 0.53 -7.78 0.88
C ALA A 419 0.36 -7.82 -0.65
N SER A 420 0.75 -6.76 -1.36
CA SER A 420 0.81 -6.76 -2.82
C SER A 420 2.01 -7.52 -3.42
N GLY A 421 2.95 -7.97 -2.58
CA GLY A 421 4.20 -8.59 -3.01
C GLY A 421 5.21 -7.61 -3.63
N PHE A 422 5.16 -6.33 -3.24
CA PHE A 422 6.01 -5.26 -3.82
C PHE A 422 5.85 -5.09 -5.34
N LYS A 423 4.70 -5.53 -5.89
CA LYS A 423 4.48 -5.59 -7.33
C LYS A 423 4.27 -4.19 -7.91
N THR A 424 5.28 -3.71 -8.60
CA THR A 424 5.22 -2.48 -9.41
C THR A 424 5.04 -2.83 -10.87
N SER A 425 4.38 -1.93 -11.61
CA SER A 425 4.30 -2.03 -13.07
C SER A 425 5.70 -2.03 -13.67
N SER A 426 5.90 -2.78 -14.75
CA SER A 426 7.15 -2.66 -15.51
C SER A 426 7.30 -1.22 -16.04
N PRO A 427 8.53 -0.71 -16.26
CA PRO A 427 8.74 0.63 -16.79
C PRO A 427 7.98 0.90 -18.10
N GLN A 428 7.80 -0.13 -18.94
CA GLN A 428 7.01 -0.01 -20.16
C GLN A 428 5.51 0.17 -19.88
N VAL A 429 4.94 -0.63 -18.97
CA VAL A 429 3.54 -0.51 -18.55
C VAL A 429 3.30 0.85 -17.90
N TYR A 430 4.22 1.30 -17.03
CA TYR A 430 4.16 2.63 -16.42
C TYR A 430 4.11 3.75 -17.46
N ARG A 431 5.04 3.76 -18.43
CA ARG A 431 5.07 4.77 -19.50
C ARG A 431 3.80 4.76 -20.34
N ASN A 432 3.30 3.58 -20.70
CA ASN A 432 2.05 3.44 -21.46
C ASN A 432 0.86 4.03 -20.68
N ARG A 433 0.71 3.66 -19.39
CA ARG A 433 -0.34 4.18 -18.52
C ARG A 433 -0.28 5.70 -18.36
N LEU A 434 0.93 6.25 -18.20
CA LEU A 434 1.12 7.69 -18.07
C LEU A 434 0.77 8.42 -19.37
N ALA A 435 1.16 7.89 -20.54
CA ALA A 435 0.80 8.47 -21.84
C ALA A 435 -0.72 8.51 -22.07
N VAL A 436 -1.44 7.48 -21.64
CA VAL A 436 -2.91 7.46 -21.66
C VAL A 436 -3.49 8.52 -20.72
N CYS A 437 -2.89 8.73 -19.55
CA CYS A 437 -3.33 9.78 -18.62
C CYS A 437 -3.09 11.19 -19.19
N THR A 438 -1.91 11.48 -19.74
CA THR A 438 -1.56 12.83 -20.22
C THR A 438 -2.37 13.29 -21.42
N THR A 439 -3.03 12.37 -22.13
CA THR A 439 -3.92 12.66 -23.26
C THR A 439 -5.41 12.62 -22.87
N CYS A 440 -5.70 12.37 -21.60
CA CYS A 440 -7.06 12.26 -21.07
C CYS A 440 -7.64 13.65 -20.78
N ASP A 441 -8.89 13.85 -21.18
CA ASP A 441 -9.71 15.03 -20.90
C ASP A 441 -9.90 15.31 -19.39
N GLN A 442 -9.82 14.25 -18.58
CA GLN A 442 -9.95 14.33 -17.12
C GLN A 442 -8.61 14.56 -16.40
N HIS A 443 -7.50 14.78 -17.13
CA HIS A 443 -6.17 14.96 -16.56
C HIS A 443 -5.81 16.43 -16.42
N THR A 444 -5.33 16.83 -15.24
CA THR A 444 -4.96 18.22 -14.95
C THR A 444 -3.49 18.53 -15.26
N GLY A 445 -2.73 17.56 -15.77
CA GLY A 445 -1.28 17.63 -15.94
C GLY A 445 -0.53 16.81 -14.88
N THR A 446 -1.03 16.72 -13.65
CA THR A 446 -0.41 15.88 -12.60
C THR A 446 -1.35 14.84 -11.98
N ARG A 447 -2.66 15.08 -11.97
CA ARG A 447 -3.67 14.18 -11.39
C ARG A 447 -4.87 13.95 -12.30
N CYS A 448 -5.67 12.95 -11.95
CA CYS A 448 -6.98 12.73 -12.53
C CYS A 448 -8.05 13.49 -11.74
N ARG A 449 -8.91 14.27 -12.41
CA ARG A 449 -10.05 14.99 -11.82
C ARG A 449 -11.11 14.04 -11.24
N VAL A 450 -11.23 12.82 -11.79
CA VAL A 450 -12.26 11.85 -11.35
C VAL A 450 -11.89 11.16 -10.05
N CYS A 451 -10.74 10.50 -10.02
CA CYS A 451 -10.30 9.76 -8.82
C CYS A 451 -9.36 10.55 -7.91
N GLY A 452 -9.03 11.80 -8.25
CA GLY A 452 -8.14 12.68 -7.47
C GLY A 452 -6.68 12.20 -7.37
N CYS A 453 -6.33 11.07 -7.98
CA CYS A 453 -5.03 10.43 -7.83
C CYS A 453 -3.95 11.16 -8.65
N ILE A 454 -2.77 11.31 -8.06
CA ILE A 454 -1.55 11.70 -8.79
C ILE A 454 -1.21 10.57 -9.77
N THR A 455 -1.30 10.83 -11.07
CA THR A 455 -1.26 9.77 -12.07
C THR A 455 0.10 9.13 -12.20
N ALA A 456 1.17 9.90 -11.94
CA ALA A 456 2.52 9.37 -11.88
C ALA A 456 2.64 8.28 -10.80
N ALA A 457 2.10 8.52 -9.59
CA ALA A 457 2.10 7.52 -8.53
C ALA A 457 1.19 6.33 -8.85
N LYS A 458 -0.04 6.60 -9.30
CA LYS A 458 -1.04 5.56 -9.58
C LYS A 458 -0.60 4.61 -10.70
N ALA A 459 0.03 5.11 -11.76
CA ALA A 459 0.44 4.31 -12.91
C ALA A 459 1.49 3.23 -12.55
N TRP A 460 2.29 3.47 -11.50
CA TRP A 460 3.27 2.51 -10.99
C TRP A 460 2.66 1.32 -10.22
N LEU A 461 1.44 1.46 -9.73
CA LEU A 461 0.77 0.43 -8.94
C LEU A 461 0.13 -0.60 -9.87
N GLN A 462 0.61 -1.85 -9.83
CA GLN A 462 0.15 -2.87 -10.78
C GLN A 462 -1.34 -3.21 -10.62
N HIS A 463 -1.85 -3.16 -9.40
CA HIS A 463 -3.25 -3.45 -9.06
C HIS A 463 -4.20 -2.27 -9.29
N GLU A 464 -3.67 -1.09 -9.57
CA GLU A 464 -4.49 0.07 -9.89
C GLU A 464 -4.96 0.03 -11.35
N ARG A 465 -6.17 0.55 -11.55
CA ARG A 465 -6.82 0.68 -12.87
C ARG A 465 -7.37 2.08 -13.08
N CYS A 466 -7.51 2.47 -14.33
CA CYS A 466 -8.24 3.68 -14.68
C CYS A 466 -9.74 3.52 -14.32
N PRO A 467 -10.41 4.54 -13.73
CA PRO A 467 -11.86 4.52 -13.52
C PRO A 467 -12.69 4.31 -14.81
N PHE A 468 -12.12 4.65 -15.96
CA PHE A 468 -12.73 4.45 -17.26
C PHE A 468 -12.20 3.21 -17.99
N ASP A 469 -11.49 2.32 -17.29
CA ASP A 469 -10.84 1.13 -17.85
C ASP A 469 -9.93 1.42 -19.06
N LYS A 470 -9.40 2.64 -19.17
CA LYS A 470 -8.42 3.00 -20.20
C LYS A 470 -7.07 2.30 -20.02
N TRP A 471 -6.79 1.71 -18.85
CA TRP A 471 -5.62 0.89 -18.52
C TRP A 471 -5.73 0.16 -17.17
#